data_AF-A0A7C1FNK7-F1
#
_entry.id   AF-A0A7C1FNK7-F1
#
_cell.length_a   1.000
_cell.length_b   1.000
_cell.length_c   1.000
_cell.angle_alpha   90.00
_cell.angle_beta   90.00
_cell.angle_gamma   90.00
#
_symmetry.space_group_name_H-M   'P 1'
#
loop_
_entity.id
_entity.type
_entity.pdbx_description
1 polymer ?
#
loop_
_entity_poly.entity_id
_entity_poly.type
_entity_poly.pdbx_seq_one_letter_code
_entity_poly.pdbx_strand_id
1 'polypeptide(L)'
;YGSEYEAHAYYLKLLARTDPKGELASRLVKYLLNNRKHATYWNSTRDTALCVEAFADYLRGSGEHKPEMTVEVYYNGQLQKAVEITPKNLFAFDNKFVLEGEAVAPGKHQVELRRKGAGPLYYNGYMTNFTLEDFITKAGLEIKVERKYYRLKRVDKTIKAAGSRGQVVDQKVEKYEREEIPNLATLKSGELCEIELEIQSKNDYEYLVFEDPKPAGFEPVDLRSGYTGNELGAYMEFRDNRVVMFVRALARGKHSISYRMRAEIPGQFSALPTRAWAMYAPELRANSDEIKLKIED
;
A
#
# COMPACT_ATOMS: atom_id res chain seq x y z
N TYR A 1 14.91 -1.33 -28.27
CA TYR A 1 14.74 -0.02 -27.61
C TYR A 1 15.33 -0.02 -26.20
N GLY A 2 15.87 -1.15 -25.73
CA GLY A 2 16.79 -1.18 -24.60
C GLY A 2 16.11 -0.84 -23.27
N SER A 3 14.79 -0.99 -23.20
CA SER A 3 14.07 -0.78 -21.95
C SER A 3 14.38 -1.91 -20.97
N GLU A 4 14.21 -1.63 -19.69
CA GLU A 4 14.35 -2.66 -18.65
C GLU A 4 13.37 -3.82 -18.85
N TYR A 5 12.13 -3.56 -19.28
CA TYR A 5 11.12 -4.61 -19.48
C TYR A 5 11.44 -5.48 -20.69
N GLU A 6 12.00 -4.90 -21.76
CA GLU A 6 12.52 -5.67 -22.90
C GLU A 6 13.63 -6.62 -22.44
N ALA A 7 14.59 -6.13 -21.65
CA ALA A 7 15.68 -6.97 -21.11
C ALA A 7 15.15 -8.10 -20.23
N HIS A 8 14.23 -7.79 -19.30
CA HIS A 8 13.58 -8.79 -18.44
C HIS A 8 12.77 -9.81 -19.24
N ALA A 9 12.04 -9.40 -20.28
CA ALA A 9 11.26 -10.31 -21.12
C ALA A 9 12.16 -11.28 -21.90
N TYR A 10 13.27 -10.81 -22.48
CA TYR A 10 14.24 -11.69 -23.14
C TYR A 10 14.91 -12.63 -22.15
N TYR A 11 15.21 -12.15 -20.93
CA TYR A 11 15.75 -13.02 -19.89
C TYR A 11 14.75 -14.09 -19.46
N LEU A 12 13.47 -13.75 -19.34
CA LEU A 12 12.41 -14.73 -19.09
C LEU A 12 12.28 -15.76 -20.23
N LYS A 13 12.40 -15.33 -21.50
CA LYS A 13 12.43 -16.25 -22.65
C LYS A 13 13.62 -17.22 -22.59
N LEU A 14 14.79 -16.76 -22.12
CA LEU A 14 15.94 -17.63 -21.87
C LEU A 14 15.63 -18.64 -20.77
N LEU A 15 15.17 -18.16 -19.61
CA LEU A 15 14.79 -19.01 -18.48
C LEU A 15 13.72 -20.04 -18.86
N ALA A 16 12.73 -19.66 -19.67
CA ALA A 16 11.70 -20.57 -20.17
C ALA A 16 12.27 -21.75 -20.98
N ARG A 17 13.48 -21.62 -21.53
CA ARG A 17 14.16 -22.68 -22.29
C ARG A 17 15.18 -23.45 -21.45
N THR A 18 15.83 -22.79 -20.50
CA THR A 18 16.96 -23.39 -19.74
C THR A 18 16.56 -23.88 -18.35
N ASP A 19 15.68 -23.15 -17.67
CA ASP A 19 15.21 -23.46 -16.31
C ASP A 19 13.78 -22.94 -16.08
N PRO A 20 12.78 -23.46 -16.82
CA PRO A 20 11.42 -22.93 -16.78
C PRO A 20 10.68 -23.18 -15.47
N LYS A 21 11.14 -24.15 -14.67
CA LYS A 21 10.56 -24.51 -13.37
C LYS A 21 11.37 -23.91 -12.20
N GLY A 22 12.43 -23.18 -12.50
CA GLY A 22 13.24 -22.48 -11.53
C GLY A 22 12.49 -21.36 -10.84
N GLU A 23 12.85 -21.09 -9.59
CA GLU A 23 12.21 -20.05 -8.78
C GLU A 23 12.32 -18.67 -9.45
N LEU A 24 13.47 -18.38 -10.07
CA LEU A 24 13.73 -17.09 -10.72
C LEU A 24 12.75 -16.81 -11.87
N ALA A 25 12.40 -17.83 -12.67
CA ALA A 25 11.47 -17.67 -13.78
C ALA A 25 10.09 -17.21 -13.27
N SER A 26 9.55 -17.89 -12.26
CA SER A 26 8.25 -17.55 -11.65
C SER A 26 8.27 -16.16 -10.99
N ARG A 27 9.36 -15.79 -10.32
CA ARG A 27 9.53 -14.47 -9.69
C ARG A 27 9.63 -13.36 -10.74
N LEU A 28 10.27 -13.62 -11.88
CA LEU A 28 10.37 -12.66 -12.97
C LEU A 28 9.03 -12.44 -13.67
N VAL A 29 8.22 -13.48 -13.84
CA VAL A 29 6.82 -13.35 -14.28
C VAL A 29 6.05 -12.44 -13.33
N LYS A 30 6.15 -12.70 -12.01
CA LYS A 30 5.51 -11.86 -10.99
C LYS A 30 5.98 -10.40 -11.06
N TYR A 31 7.29 -10.17 -11.19
CA TYR A 31 7.84 -8.82 -11.33
C TYR A 31 7.26 -8.09 -12.54
N LEU A 32 7.27 -8.73 -13.72
CA LEU A 32 6.74 -8.14 -14.94
C LEU A 32 5.24 -7.82 -14.78
N LEU A 33 4.43 -8.75 -14.23
CA LEU A 33 3.01 -8.54 -14.00
C LEU A 33 2.71 -7.36 -13.05
N ASN A 34 3.50 -7.21 -12.00
CA ASN A 34 3.37 -6.15 -11.00
C ASN A 34 3.81 -4.77 -11.51
N ASN A 35 4.67 -4.73 -12.53
CA ASN A 35 5.18 -3.49 -13.12
C ASN A 35 4.49 -3.14 -14.45
N ARG A 36 3.23 -3.57 -14.63
CA ARG A 36 2.37 -3.07 -15.70
C ARG A 36 1.86 -1.67 -15.36
N LYS A 37 1.94 -0.77 -16.32
CA LYS A 37 1.31 0.55 -16.27
C LYS A 37 -0.20 0.42 -16.46
N HIS A 38 -0.96 1.17 -15.66
CA HIS A 38 -2.42 1.16 -15.69
C HIS A 38 -3.04 -0.26 -15.71
N ALA A 39 -2.38 -1.23 -15.06
CA ALA A 39 -2.74 -2.65 -15.05
C ALA A 39 -2.89 -3.33 -16.44
N THR A 40 -2.41 -2.71 -17.53
CA THR A 40 -2.74 -3.14 -18.90
C THR A 40 -1.53 -3.36 -19.81
N TYR A 41 -0.49 -2.54 -19.71
CA TYR A 41 0.64 -2.57 -20.66
C TYR A 41 1.98 -2.23 -20.01
N TRP A 42 3.07 -2.37 -20.77
CA TRP A 42 4.42 -1.87 -20.41
C TRP A 42 4.77 -0.64 -21.26
N ASN A 43 6.00 -0.14 -21.16
CA ASN A 43 6.39 1.16 -21.72
C ASN A 43 6.08 1.38 -23.21
N SER A 44 6.02 0.33 -24.03
CA SER A 44 5.77 0.43 -25.46
C SER A 44 4.96 -0.75 -25.99
N THR A 45 4.48 -0.64 -27.22
CA THR A 45 3.86 -1.76 -27.95
C THR A 45 4.82 -2.94 -28.12
N ARG A 46 6.11 -2.65 -28.35
CA ARG A 46 7.18 -3.66 -28.46
C ARG A 46 7.44 -4.34 -27.11
N ASP A 47 7.57 -3.58 -26.03
CA ASP A 47 7.78 -4.13 -24.68
C ASP A 47 6.61 -5.04 -24.29
N THR A 48 5.40 -4.58 -24.57
CA THR A 48 4.17 -5.32 -24.28
C THR A 48 4.12 -6.62 -25.08
N ALA A 49 4.40 -6.58 -26.38
CA ALA A 49 4.46 -7.78 -27.22
C ALA A 49 5.51 -8.78 -26.69
N LEU A 50 6.71 -8.31 -26.36
CA LEU A 50 7.79 -9.16 -25.85
C LEU A 50 7.45 -9.78 -24.49
N CYS A 51 6.86 -9.02 -23.56
CA CYS A 51 6.43 -9.54 -22.27
C CYS A 51 5.35 -10.61 -22.42
N VAL A 52 4.35 -10.38 -23.27
CA VAL A 52 3.28 -11.35 -23.55
C VAL A 52 3.84 -12.62 -24.18
N GLU A 53 4.75 -12.51 -25.15
CA GLU A 53 5.42 -13.68 -25.71
C GLU A 53 6.25 -14.43 -24.67
N ALA A 54 6.98 -13.71 -23.81
CA ALA A 54 7.79 -14.31 -22.76
C ALA A 54 6.93 -15.08 -21.75
N PHE A 55 5.74 -14.57 -21.41
CA PHE A 55 4.77 -15.29 -20.58
C PHE A 55 4.25 -16.56 -21.27
N ALA A 56 3.95 -16.49 -22.57
CA ALA A 56 3.53 -17.67 -23.32
C ALA A 56 4.63 -18.75 -23.38
N ASP A 57 5.88 -18.33 -23.59
CA ASP A 57 7.04 -19.21 -23.57
C ASP A 57 7.25 -19.83 -22.17
N TYR A 58 7.12 -19.03 -21.11
CA TYR A 58 7.15 -19.51 -19.72
C TYR A 58 6.07 -20.55 -19.44
N LEU A 59 4.79 -20.24 -19.74
CA LEU A 59 3.67 -21.17 -19.50
C LEU A 59 3.86 -22.50 -20.24
N ARG A 60 4.43 -22.45 -21.44
CA ARG A 60 4.76 -23.65 -22.23
C ARG A 60 5.89 -24.44 -21.59
N GLY A 61 6.98 -23.77 -21.21
CA GLY A 61 8.17 -24.40 -20.62
C GLY A 61 7.92 -24.95 -19.22
N SER A 62 7.17 -24.25 -18.38
CA SER A 62 6.85 -24.66 -17.00
C SER A 62 5.80 -25.78 -16.97
N GLY A 63 4.95 -25.84 -18.00
CA GLY A 63 3.84 -26.78 -18.10
C GLY A 63 2.55 -26.29 -17.41
N GLU A 64 2.53 -25.05 -16.93
CA GLU A 64 1.39 -24.46 -16.21
C GLU A 64 0.10 -24.37 -17.03
N HIS A 65 0.21 -24.37 -18.36
CA HIS A 65 -0.92 -24.42 -19.27
C HIS A 65 -1.63 -25.80 -19.32
N LYS A 66 -1.07 -26.83 -18.69
CA LYS A 66 -1.63 -28.20 -18.64
C LYS A 66 -1.59 -28.79 -17.22
N PRO A 67 -2.24 -28.16 -16.24
CA PRO A 67 -2.31 -28.74 -14.90
C PRO A 67 -3.16 -30.00 -14.93
N GLU A 68 -2.82 -30.95 -14.07
CA GLU A 68 -3.58 -32.19 -13.86
C GLU A 68 -3.46 -32.53 -12.37
N MET A 69 -4.33 -31.91 -11.56
CA MET A 69 -4.24 -32.00 -10.12
C MET A 69 -5.59 -31.94 -9.42
N THR A 70 -5.67 -32.58 -8.26
CA THR A 70 -6.73 -32.34 -7.27
C THR A 70 -6.16 -31.51 -6.13
N VAL A 71 -6.85 -30.42 -5.78
CA VAL A 71 -6.55 -29.58 -4.63
C VAL A 71 -7.60 -29.83 -3.55
N GLU A 72 -7.14 -30.31 -2.40
CA GLU A 72 -7.95 -30.51 -1.21
C GLU A 72 -7.71 -29.36 -0.23
N VAL A 73 -8.79 -28.80 0.30
CA VAL A 73 -8.79 -27.75 1.32
C VAL A 73 -9.24 -28.37 2.64
N TYR A 74 -8.36 -28.38 3.62
CA TYR A 74 -8.65 -28.81 4.98
C TYR A 74 -8.74 -27.60 5.90
N TYR A 75 -9.71 -27.62 6.81
CA TYR A 75 -9.86 -26.65 7.89
C TYR A 75 -9.85 -27.39 9.22
N ASN A 76 -8.89 -27.06 10.09
CA ASN A 76 -8.65 -27.75 11.37
C ASN A 76 -8.56 -29.28 11.22
N GLY A 77 -7.88 -29.75 10.17
CA GLY A 77 -7.66 -31.17 9.89
C GLY A 77 -8.85 -31.89 9.24
N GLN A 78 -10.00 -31.24 9.08
CA GLN A 78 -11.16 -31.80 8.39
C GLN A 78 -11.18 -31.37 6.92
N LEU A 79 -11.42 -32.31 6.01
CA LEU A 79 -11.57 -32.03 4.59
C LEU A 79 -12.85 -31.22 4.36
N GLN A 80 -12.71 -30.00 3.85
CA GLN A 80 -13.84 -29.12 3.54
C GLN A 80 -14.19 -29.14 2.05
N LYS A 81 -13.17 -29.29 1.19
CA LYS A 81 -13.35 -29.22 -0.25
C LYS A 81 -12.29 -30.02 -0.98
N ALA A 82 -12.65 -30.64 -2.10
CA ALA A 82 -11.71 -31.20 -3.07
C ALA A 82 -12.12 -30.71 -4.46
N VAL A 83 -11.16 -30.17 -5.22
CA VAL A 83 -11.41 -29.60 -6.56
C VAL A 83 -10.40 -30.15 -7.54
N GLU A 84 -10.89 -30.70 -8.65
CA GLU A 84 -10.06 -31.15 -9.76
C GLU A 84 -9.77 -29.98 -10.71
N ILE A 85 -8.51 -29.82 -11.09
CA ILE A 85 -8.00 -28.78 -11.98
C ILE A 85 -7.27 -29.46 -13.13
N THR A 86 -7.85 -29.31 -14.32
CA THR A 86 -7.41 -29.90 -15.59
C THR A 86 -7.27 -28.79 -16.64
N PRO A 87 -6.71 -29.07 -17.83
CA PRO A 87 -6.65 -28.06 -18.90
C PRO A 87 -8.06 -27.64 -19.37
N LYS A 88 -9.07 -28.49 -19.18
CA LYS A 88 -10.45 -28.25 -19.63
C LYS A 88 -11.19 -27.24 -18.75
N ASN A 89 -10.82 -27.13 -17.47
CA ASN A 89 -11.53 -26.30 -16.50
C ASN A 89 -10.64 -25.23 -15.83
N LEU A 90 -9.41 -25.01 -16.32
CA LEU A 90 -8.41 -24.12 -15.74
C LEU A 90 -8.92 -22.70 -15.40
N PHE A 91 -9.90 -22.19 -16.14
CA PHE A 91 -10.49 -20.86 -15.92
C PHE A 91 -11.91 -20.89 -15.36
N ALA A 92 -12.43 -22.07 -15.00
CA ALA A 92 -13.83 -22.27 -14.60
C ALA A 92 -14.01 -23.17 -13.37
N PHE A 93 -12.93 -23.72 -12.79
CA PHE A 93 -13.02 -24.51 -11.57
C PHE A 93 -13.43 -23.64 -10.38
N ASP A 94 -14.07 -24.26 -9.39
CA ASP A 94 -14.49 -23.56 -8.18
C ASP A 94 -13.27 -23.26 -7.29
N ASN A 95 -12.75 -22.05 -7.45
CA ASN A 95 -11.49 -21.58 -6.89
C ASN A 95 -11.61 -20.90 -5.51
N LYS A 96 -12.76 -21.02 -4.83
CA LYS A 96 -12.99 -20.34 -3.53
C LYS A 96 -13.35 -21.31 -2.42
N PHE A 97 -12.83 -21.07 -1.23
CA PHE A 97 -13.32 -21.64 0.02
C PHE A 97 -13.56 -20.47 0.96
N VAL A 98 -14.81 -20.31 1.41
CA VAL A 98 -15.24 -19.13 2.17
C VAL A 98 -15.87 -19.60 3.48
N LEU A 99 -15.43 -18.99 4.58
CA LEU A 99 -16.01 -19.14 5.91
C LEU A 99 -16.48 -17.76 6.37
N GLU A 100 -17.67 -17.68 6.95
CA GLU A 100 -18.30 -16.43 7.38
C GLU A 100 -18.90 -16.58 8.78
N GLY A 101 -18.92 -15.49 9.54
CA GLY A 101 -19.61 -15.40 10.83
C GLY A 101 -19.23 -16.52 11.80
N GLU A 102 -20.24 -17.23 12.31
CA GLU A 102 -20.09 -18.30 13.31
C GLU A 102 -19.29 -19.51 12.80
N ALA A 103 -19.10 -19.66 11.48
CA ALA A 103 -18.25 -20.71 10.92
C ALA A 103 -16.75 -20.47 11.21
N VAL A 104 -16.38 -19.24 11.60
CA VAL A 104 -15.04 -18.89 12.08
C VAL A 104 -15.10 -18.75 13.59
N ALA A 105 -14.90 -19.87 14.29
CA ALA A 105 -14.91 -19.87 15.75
C ALA A 105 -13.75 -19.03 16.34
N PRO A 106 -13.81 -18.66 17.63
CA PRO A 106 -12.66 -18.05 18.29
C PRO A 106 -11.49 -19.03 18.39
N GLY A 107 -10.26 -18.51 18.23
CA GLY A 107 -9.03 -19.27 18.46
C GLY A 107 -8.15 -19.43 17.23
N LYS A 108 -7.14 -20.30 17.36
CA LYS A 108 -6.20 -20.58 16.27
C LYS A 108 -6.81 -21.59 15.31
N HIS A 109 -6.80 -21.24 14.03
CA HIS A 109 -7.24 -22.14 12.96
C HIS A 109 -6.10 -22.48 12.01
N GLN A 110 -6.19 -23.68 11.44
CA GLN A 110 -5.26 -24.15 10.42
C GLN A 110 -6.01 -24.42 9.13
N VAL A 111 -5.62 -23.72 8.07
CA VAL A 111 -6.01 -24.04 6.69
C VAL A 111 -4.84 -24.78 6.05
N GLU A 112 -5.10 -25.98 5.54
CA GLU A 112 -4.11 -26.79 4.84
C GLU A 112 -4.58 -27.05 3.40
N LEU A 113 -3.72 -26.76 2.42
CA LEU A 113 -3.95 -27.06 1.02
C LEU A 113 -3.10 -28.28 0.64
N ARG A 114 -3.75 -29.38 0.26
CA ARG A 114 -3.06 -30.57 -0.27
C ARG A 114 -3.25 -30.67 -1.77
N ARG A 115 -2.15 -30.61 -2.51
CA ARG A 115 -2.13 -30.82 -3.96
C ARG A 115 -1.72 -32.25 -4.27
N LYS A 116 -2.55 -32.98 -5.01
CA LYS A 116 -2.26 -34.30 -5.58
C LYS A 116 -2.22 -34.17 -7.11
N GLY A 117 -1.08 -34.50 -7.74
CA GLY A 117 -0.91 -34.40 -9.20
C GLY A 117 0.15 -33.40 -9.62
N ALA A 118 0.05 -32.90 -10.85
CA ALA A 118 1.05 -32.11 -11.55
C ALA A 118 0.59 -30.66 -11.84
N GLY A 119 1.55 -29.73 -11.77
CA GLY A 119 1.32 -28.28 -11.98
C GLY A 119 1.44 -27.49 -10.67
N PRO A 120 1.93 -26.24 -10.69
CA PRO A 120 2.02 -25.42 -9.49
C PRO A 120 0.63 -24.99 -9.00
N LEU A 121 0.51 -24.79 -7.68
CA LEU A 121 -0.69 -24.26 -7.06
C LEU A 121 -0.42 -22.83 -6.59
N TYR A 122 -1.08 -21.87 -7.22
CA TYR A 122 -1.13 -20.48 -6.76
C TYR A 122 -2.39 -20.27 -5.92
N TYR A 123 -2.25 -19.67 -4.74
CA TYR A 123 -3.35 -19.42 -3.84
C TYR A 123 -3.17 -18.10 -3.10
N ASN A 124 -4.30 -17.51 -2.70
CA ASN A 124 -4.37 -16.29 -1.92
C ASN A 124 -5.25 -16.57 -0.69
N GLY A 125 -4.90 -16.01 0.46
CA GLY A 125 -5.73 -16.05 1.66
C GLY A 125 -6.15 -14.64 2.05
N TYR A 126 -7.44 -14.45 2.34
CA TYR A 126 -7.98 -13.19 2.83
C TYR A 126 -8.74 -13.43 4.13
N MET A 127 -8.53 -12.56 5.12
CA MET A 127 -9.32 -12.50 6.33
C MET A 127 -9.84 -11.08 6.47
N THR A 128 -11.12 -10.94 6.77
CA THR A 128 -11.75 -9.65 7.05
C THR A 128 -12.54 -9.80 8.35
N ASN A 129 -12.20 -8.97 9.33
CA ASN A 129 -12.83 -8.94 10.64
C ASN A 129 -12.96 -7.50 11.11
N PHE A 130 -13.81 -7.30 12.12
CA PHE A 130 -13.75 -6.10 12.96
C PHE A 130 -12.90 -6.46 14.17
N THR A 131 -11.73 -5.83 14.29
CA THR A 131 -10.88 -6.03 15.45
C THR A 131 -11.37 -5.17 16.61
N LEU A 132 -11.36 -5.74 17.82
CA LEU A 132 -11.52 -5.01 19.08
C LEU A 132 -10.16 -4.76 19.75
N GLU A 133 -9.07 -5.03 19.03
CA GLU A 133 -7.73 -4.78 19.53
C GLU A 133 -7.53 -3.29 19.81
N ASP A 134 -6.87 -3.03 20.91
CA ASP A 134 -6.38 -1.74 21.34
C ASP A 134 -5.00 -2.02 21.95
N PHE A 135 -3.89 -1.74 21.29
CA PHE A 135 -3.59 -0.83 20.18
C PHE A 135 -3.51 -1.53 18.81
N ILE A 136 -3.92 -0.88 17.71
CA ILE A 136 -3.80 -1.44 16.35
C ILE A 136 -2.41 -1.17 15.76
N THR A 137 -1.68 -2.23 15.40
CA THR A 137 -0.32 -2.13 14.86
C THR A 137 -0.27 -2.03 13.34
N LYS A 138 0.79 -1.43 12.80
CA LYS A 138 1.08 -1.35 11.37
C LYS A 138 1.23 -2.72 10.71
N ALA A 139 0.77 -2.81 9.47
CA ALA A 139 0.97 -3.96 8.61
C ALA A 139 1.16 -3.50 7.16
N GLY A 140 1.97 -4.23 6.38
CA GLY A 140 2.22 -3.89 4.99
C GLY A 140 3.32 -4.75 4.36
N LEU A 141 3.06 -5.22 3.14
CA LEU A 141 4.01 -6.07 2.40
C LEU A 141 4.73 -5.30 1.31
N GLU A 142 3.99 -4.82 0.32
CA GLU A 142 4.50 -4.12 -0.87
C GLU A 142 4.68 -2.62 -0.63
N ILE A 143 3.74 -2.05 0.12
CA ILE A 143 3.82 -0.73 0.71
C ILE A 143 3.88 -0.91 2.22
N LYS A 144 4.64 -0.05 2.89
CA LYS A 144 4.62 0.10 4.34
C LYS A 144 4.46 1.57 4.65
N VAL A 145 3.66 1.87 5.67
CA VAL A 145 3.39 3.24 6.11
C VAL A 145 3.73 3.35 7.58
N GLU A 146 4.52 4.34 7.91
CA GLU A 146 4.78 4.76 9.28
C GLU A 146 4.26 6.18 9.44
N ARG A 147 3.41 6.39 10.45
CA ARG A 147 2.80 7.69 10.73
C ARG A 147 3.46 8.27 11.96
N LYS A 148 4.02 9.47 11.83
CA LYS A 148 4.64 10.22 12.92
C LYS A 148 3.94 11.54 13.11
N TYR A 149 3.89 11.97 14.36
CA TYR A 149 3.33 13.26 14.76
C TYR A 149 4.43 14.13 15.33
N TYR A 150 4.42 15.40 14.95
CA TYR A 150 5.39 16.39 15.39
C TYR A 150 4.66 17.59 15.95
N ARG A 151 4.95 17.98 17.20
CA ARG A 151 4.57 19.30 17.70
C ARG A 151 5.36 20.36 16.93
N LEU A 152 4.67 21.40 16.48
CA LEU A 152 5.28 22.53 15.79
C LEU A 152 5.46 23.71 16.73
N LYS A 153 6.71 24.02 17.09
CA LYS A 153 7.05 25.22 17.86
C LYS A 153 7.43 26.34 16.91
N ARG A 154 6.70 27.45 16.95
CA ARG A 154 6.99 28.62 16.11
C ARG A 154 8.34 29.21 16.51
N VAL A 155 9.20 29.42 15.53
CA VAL A 155 10.50 30.08 15.68
C VAL A 155 10.50 31.34 14.83
N ASP A 156 10.92 32.46 15.42
CA ASP A 156 11.06 33.70 14.67
C ASP A 156 12.19 33.55 13.63
N LYS A 157 11.83 33.63 12.36
CA LYS A 157 12.78 33.74 11.24
C LYS A 157 12.37 34.86 10.32
N THR A 158 13.33 35.69 9.98
CA THR A 158 13.18 36.76 9.01
C THR A 158 14.03 36.41 7.78
N ILE A 159 13.44 36.47 6.59
CA ILE A 159 14.19 36.39 5.33
C ILE A 159 14.18 37.75 4.66
N LYS A 160 15.24 38.04 3.91
CA LYS A 160 15.32 39.21 3.06
C LYS A 160 14.61 38.91 1.74
N ALA A 161 13.50 39.59 1.47
CA ALA A 161 12.72 39.47 0.25
C ALA A 161 12.77 40.78 -0.56
N ALA A 162 12.65 40.69 -1.88
CA ALA A 162 12.58 41.87 -2.74
C ALA A 162 11.18 42.50 -2.63
N GLY A 163 11.11 43.74 -2.13
CA GLY A 163 9.91 44.54 -2.11
C GLY A 163 9.48 44.97 -3.52
N SER A 164 8.23 45.43 -3.65
CA SER A 164 7.61 45.85 -4.93
C SER A 164 8.34 46.97 -5.70
N ARG A 165 9.34 47.62 -5.10
CA ARG A 165 10.21 48.64 -5.71
C ARG A 165 11.70 48.24 -5.77
N GLY A 166 12.03 46.96 -5.61
CA GLY A 166 13.41 46.45 -5.65
C GLY A 166 14.22 46.66 -4.37
N GLN A 167 13.60 47.16 -3.30
CA GLN A 167 14.22 47.31 -1.98
C GLN A 167 14.23 45.97 -1.21
N VAL A 168 15.29 45.70 -0.45
CA VAL A 168 15.37 44.50 0.39
C VAL A 168 14.54 44.72 1.66
N VAL A 169 13.46 43.96 1.84
CA VAL A 169 12.57 44.03 2.99
C VAL A 169 12.72 42.76 3.82
N ASP A 170 12.78 42.93 5.13
CA ASP A 170 12.74 41.84 6.10
C ASP A 170 11.32 41.27 6.18
N GLN A 171 11.09 40.13 5.53
CA GLN A 171 9.84 39.39 5.56
C GLN A 171 9.91 38.34 6.68
N LYS A 172 9.05 38.45 7.69
CA LYS A 172 8.83 37.38 8.67
C LYS A 172 8.27 36.17 7.93
N VAL A 173 8.94 35.04 8.08
CA VAL A 173 8.50 33.75 7.54
C VAL A 173 8.14 32.86 8.72
N GLU A 174 7.05 32.10 8.57
CA GLU A 174 6.75 31.06 9.53
C GLU A 174 7.79 29.95 9.42
N LYS A 175 8.65 29.84 10.43
CA LYS A 175 9.53 28.69 10.64
C LYS A 175 9.02 27.94 11.86
N TYR A 176 8.95 26.62 11.76
CA TYR A 176 8.63 25.75 12.88
C TYR A 176 9.80 24.83 13.19
N GLU A 177 10.04 24.59 14.46
CA GLU A 177 10.84 23.47 14.94
C GLU A 177 9.91 22.27 15.19
N ARG A 178 10.32 21.09 14.73
CA ARG A 178 9.55 19.85 14.82
C ARG A 178 10.05 19.03 16.00
N GLU A 179 9.16 18.71 16.93
CA GLU A 179 9.41 17.81 18.06
C GLU A 179 8.50 16.58 17.91
N GLU A 180 9.06 15.40 17.70
CA GLU A 180 8.27 14.17 17.58
C GLU A 180 7.52 13.88 18.89
N ILE A 181 6.23 13.56 18.81
CA ILE A 181 5.39 13.25 19.97
C ILE A 181 5.01 11.76 19.98
N PRO A 182 5.20 11.06 21.12
CA PRO A 182 4.87 9.65 21.23
C PRO A 182 3.36 9.42 21.42
N ASN A 183 2.95 8.16 21.36
CA ASN A 183 1.62 7.74 21.75
C ASN A 183 1.27 8.20 23.18
N LEU A 184 0.03 8.62 23.39
CA LEU A 184 -0.50 9.23 24.62
C LEU A 184 0.11 10.59 25.01
N ALA A 185 0.83 11.24 24.10
CA ALA A 185 1.30 12.61 24.31
C ALA A 185 0.13 13.60 24.48
N THR A 186 0.36 14.61 25.31
CA THR A 186 -0.57 15.71 25.56
C THR A 186 -0.15 16.94 24.76
N LEU A 187 -1.10 17.55 24.05
CA LEU A 187 -0.99 18.88 23.44
C LEU A 187 -1.94 19.85 24.15
N LYS A 188 -1.66 21.14 24.02
CA LYS A 188 -2.59 22.19 24.45
C LYS A 188 -3.52 22.60 23.32
N SER A 189 -4.73 23.01 23.67
CA SER A 189 -5.66 23.61 22.72
C SER A 189 -4.98 24.80 22.00
N GLY A 190 -5.15 24.85 20.68
CA GLY A 190 -4.52 25.80 19.78
C GLY A 190 -3.13 25.39 19.25
N GLU A 191 -2.45 24.38 19.84
CA GLU A 191 -1.14 23.92 19.36
C GLU A 191 -1.25 23.32 17.95
N LEU A 192 -0.23 23.61 17.13
CA LEU A 192 -0.08 23.00 15.81
C LEU A 192 0.73 21.70 15.91
N CYS A 193 0.29 20.71 15.16
CA CYS A 193 1.07 19.51 14.89
C CYS A 193 1.18 19.25 13.39
N GLU A 194 2.27 18.61 12.99
CA GLU A 194 2.51 18.11 11.64
C GLU A 194 2.52 16.60 11.69
N ILE A 195 1.82 16.01 10.74
CA ILE A 195 1.68 14.58 10.59
C ILE A 195 2.47 14.23 9.34
N GLU A 196 3.43 13.33 9.50
CA GLU A 196 4.24 12.82 8.40
C GLU A 196 3.94 11.34 8.22
N LEU A 197 3.57 10.98 7.00
CA LEU A 197 3.51 9.59 6.58
C LEU A 197 4.80 9.24 5.86
N GLU A 198 5.66 8.45 6.51
CA GLU A 198 6.81 7.83 5.89
C GLU A 198 6.37 6.57 5.14
N ILE A 199 6.58 6.56 3.83
CA ILE A 199 6.09 5.52 2.93
C ILE A 199 7.29 4.78 2.33
N GLN A 200 7.34 3.47 2.54
CA GLN A 200 8.29 2.59 1.87
C GLN A 200 7.58 1.79 0.77
N SER A 201 8.07 1.91 -0.46
CA SER A 201 7.59 1.16 -1.61
C SER A 201 8.64 0.17 -2.11
N LYS A 202 8.25 -1.10 -2.32
CA LYS A 202 9.13 -2.12 -2.89
C LYS A 202 9.30 -2.03 -4.41
N ASN A 203 8.31 -1.50 -5.12
CA ASN A 203 8.31 -1.34 -6.58
C ASN A 203 7.73 0.02 -6.98
N ASP A 204 7.68 0.31 -8.27
CA ASP A 204 6.96 1.45 -8.80
C ASP A 204 5.46 1.12 -8.83
N TYR A 205 4.65 1.96 -8.19
CA TYR A 205 3.21 1.79 -8.10
C TYR A 205 2.47 3.03 -8.59
N GLU A 206 1.24 2.85 -9.05
CA GLU A 206 0.39 3.92 -9.56
C GLU A 206 -0.99 3.90 -8.87
N TYR A 207 -1.62 5.06 -8.78
CA TYR A 207 -2.99 5.23 -8.26
C TYR A 207 -3.18 4.68 -6.85
N LEU A 208 -2.34 5.16 -5.94
CA LEU A 208 -2.43 4.86 -4.52
C LEU A 208 -3.31 5.89 -3.80
N VAL A 209 -4.06 5.41 -2.82
CA VAL A 209 -4.82 6.24 -1.90
C VAL A 209 -4.29 5.99 -0.50
N PHE A 210 -3.99 7.06 0.21
CA PHE A 210 -3.72 7.05 1.65
C PHE A 210 -4.85 7.79 2.35
N GLU A 211 -5.66 7.09 3.13
CA GLU A 211 -6.63 7.68 4.03
C GLU A 211 -6.05 7.71 5.44
N ASP A 212 -5.91 8.91 6.00
CA ASP A 212 -5.42 9.12 7.35
C ASP A 212 -6.54 9.63 8.27
N PRO A 213 -7.15 8.76 9.11
CA PRO A 213 -8.16 9.16 10.06
C PRO A 213 -7.62 10.17 11.07
N LYS A 214 -8.35 11.25 11.29
CA LYS A 214 -7.99 12.27 12.28
C LYS A 214 -8.47 11.84 13.67
N PRO A 215 -7.71 12.14 14.73
CA PRO A 215 -8.26 12.13 16.08
C PRO A 215 -9.34 13.23 16.20
N ALA A 216 -10.47 12.93 16.83
CA ALA A 216 -11.67 13.78 16.79
C ALA A 216 -11.47 15.21 17.35
N GLY A 217 -10.52 15.43 18.26
CA GLY A 217 -10.22 16.76 18.79
C GLY A 217 -9.28 17.61 17.93
N PHE A 218 -8.92 17.15 16.71
CA PHE A 218 -7.96 17.81 15.83
C PHE A 218 -8.58 18.19 14.49
N GLU A 219 -8.25 19.39 14.02
CA GLU A 219 -8.70 19.92 12.73
C GLU A 219 -7.54 20.19 11.77
N PRO A 220 -7.65 19.84 10.48
CA PRO A 220 -6.68 20.24 9.47
C PRO A 220 -6.53 21.75 9.40
N VAL A 221 -5.29 22.22 9.27
CA VAL A 221 -5.03 23.64 9.02
C VAL A 221 -5.51 24.05 7.63
N ASP A 222 -5.28 23.17 6.65
CA ASP A 222 -5.77 23.34 5.29
C ASP A 222 -7.18 22.75 5.16
N LEU A 223 -8.13 23.54 4.67
CA LEU A 223 -9.53 23.12 4.51
C LEU A 223 -9.90 22.85 3.05
N ARG A 224 -9.11 23.37 2.10
CA ARG A 224 -9.44 23.29 0.68
C ARG A 224 -8.77 22.08 0.05
N SER A 225 -9.59 21.20 -0.53
CA SER A 225 -9.08 20.08 -1.32
C SER A 225 -8.37 20.60 -2.57
N GLY A 226 -7.26 19.97 -2.95
CA GLY A 226 -6.44 20.44 -4.06
C GLY A 226 -5.01 19.89 -4.09
N TYR A 227 -4.27 20.31 -5.10
CA TYR A 227 -2.82 20.14 -5.14
C TYR A 227 -2.16 21.21 -4.27
N THR A 228 -1.49 20.78 -3.21
CA THR A 228 -0.89 21.67 -2.21
C THR A 228 0.61 21.92 -2.44
N GLY A 229 1.19 21.31 -3.48
CA GLY A 229 2.65 21.31 -3.67
C GLY A 229 3.40 20.41 -2.68
N ASN A 230 2.70 19.44 -2.07
CA ASN A 230 3.30 18.45 -1.18
C ASN A 230 4.35 17.59 -1.89
N GLU A 231 5.14 16.89 -1.08
CA GLU A 231 6.34 16.16 -1.45
C GLU A 231 6.09 15.05 -2.48
N LEU A 232 4.87 14.52 -2.53
CA LEU A 232 4.45 13.47 -3.47
C LEU A 232 3.68 14.00 -4.68
N GLY A 233 3.41 15.31 -4.77
CA GLY A 233 2.48 15.86 -5.75
C GLY A 233 1.07 15.26 -5.65
N ALA A 234 0.70 14.77 -4.47
CA ALA A 234 -0.59 14.16 -4.21
C ALA A 234 -1.72 15.19 -4.30
N TYR A 235 -2.89 14.76 -4.76
CA TYR A 235 -4.11 15.54 -4.55
C TYR A 235 -4.61 15.28 -3.12
N MET A 236 -4.82 16.35 -2.36
CA MET A 236 -5.25 16.28 -0.96
C MET A 236 -6.75 16.54 -0.86
N GLU A 237 -7.46 15.72 -0.11
CA GLU A 237 -8.79 16.03 0.40
C GLU A 237 -8.76 16.14 1.92
N PHE A 238 -9.10 17.32 2.42
CA PHE A 238 -9.24 17.57 3.86
C PHE A 238 -10.71 17.40 4.22
N ARG A 239 -11.04 16.30 4.89
CA ARG A 239 -12.40 15.97 5.32
C ARG A 239 -12.51 16.09 6.83
N ASP A 240 -13.75 16.18 7.30
CA ASP A 240 -14.10 16.30 8.71
C ASP A 240 -13.50 15.20 9.60
N ASN A 241 -13.43 13.95 9.12
CA ASN A 241 -12.92 12.84 9.92
C ASN A 241 -11.57 12.26 9.45
N ARG A 242 -11.03 12.71 8.31
CA ARG A 242 -9.81 12.15 7.72
C ARG A 242 -9.18 13.09 6.70
N VAL A 243 -7.89 12.89 6.44
CA VAL A 243 -7.20 13.46 5.29
C VAL A 243 -6.97 12.36 4.26
N VAL A 244 -7.31 12.61 3.00
CA VAL A 244 -7.13 11.63 1.91
C VAL A 244 -6.10 12.16 0.92
N MET A 245 -5.14 11.31 0.56
CA MET A 245 -4.04 11.66 -0.32
C MET A 245 -4.08 10.73 -1.53
N PHE A 246 -4.30 11.30 -2.71
CA PHE A 246 -4.33 10.56 -3.97
C PHE A 246 -2.98 10.72 -4.67
N VAL A 247 -2.20 9.65 -4.68
CA VAL A 247 -0.85 9.61 -5.26
C VAL A 247 -0.91 8.90 -6.60
N ARG A 248 -0.69 9.65 -7.68
CA ARG A 248 -0.75 9.10 -9.05
C ARG A 248 0.37 8.10 -9.33
N ALA A 249 1.59 8.41 -8.89
CA ALA A 249 2.77 7.59 -9.10
C ALA A 249 3.66 7.63 -7.85
N LEU A 250 4.10 6.46 -7.40
CA LEU A 250 5.00 6.29 -6.27
C LEU A 250 6.15 5.39 -6.72
N ALA A 251 7.34 5.97 -6.85
CA ALA A 251 8.52 5.20 -7.23
C ALA A 251 8.92 4.22 -6.12
N ARG A 252 9.70 3.19 -6.46
CA ARG A 252 10.37 2.34 -5.48
C ARG A 252 11.26 3.18 -4.55
N GLY A 253 11.33 2.81 -3.28
CA GLY A 253 12.17 3.49 -2.29
C GLY A 253 11.38 4.10 -1.13
N LYS A 254 11.95 5.14 -0.52
CA LYS A 254 11.37 5.85 0.62
C LYS A 254 10.86 7.21 0.18
N HIS A 255 9.68 7.56 0.67
CA HIS A 255 9.03 8.83 0.43
C HIS A 255 8.39 9.32 1.73
N SER A 256 8.04 10.59 1.78
CA SER A 256 7.14 11.08 2.81
C SER A 256 6.15 12.06 2.23
N ILE A 257 5.05 12.25 2.95
CA ILE A 257 4.08 13.31 2.71
C ILE A 257 3.64 13.86 4.05
N SER A 258 3.52 15.17 4.15
CA SER A 258 3.15 15.85 5.39
C SER A 258 1.91 16.72 5.25
N TYR A 259 1.18 16.87 6.36
CA TYR A 259 0.10 17.86 6.50
C TYR A 259 0.00 18.31 7.96
N ARG A 260 -0.68 19.44 8.20
CA ARG A 260 -0.78 20.04 9.53
C ARG A 260 -2.19 19.97 10.09
N MET A 261 -2.28 19.75 11.40
CA MET A 261 -3.50 19.88 12.18
C MET A 261 -3.31 20.84 13.35
N ARG A 262 -4.42 21.32 13.89
CA ARG A 262 -4.51 22.05 15.16
C ARG A 262 -5.24 21.20 16.18
N ALA A 263 -4.73 21.15 17.40
CA ALA A 263 -5.47 20.62 18.55
C ALA A 263 -6.53 21.64 18.97
N GLU A 264 -7.79 21.22 19.10
CA GLU A 264 -8.92 22.12 19.37
C GLU A 264 -9.66 21.73 20.65
N ILE A 265 -10.29 20.56 20.65
CA ILE A 265 -11.24 20.14 21.70
C ILE A 265 -10.50 19.30 22.75
N PRO A 266 -10.53 19.68 24.04
CA PRO A 266 -9.94 18.88 25.12
C PRO A 266 -10.53 17.47 25.20
N GLY A 267 -9.67 16.49 25.49
CA GLY A 267 -10.06 15.09 25.58
C GLY A 267 -8.94 14.13 25.18
N GLN A 268 -9.24 12.84 25.20
CA GLN A 268 -8.34 11.78 24.73
C GLN A 268 -8.96 11.09 23.53
N PHE A 269 -8.25 11.11 22.41
CA PHE A 269 -8.77 10.62 21.13
C PHE A 269 -7.82 9.62 20.49
N SER A 270 -8.38 8.61 19.83
CA SER A 270 -7.65 7.74 18.93
C SER A 270 -7.70 8.30 17.52
N ALA A 271 -6.54 8.35 16.88
CA ALA A 271 -6.42 8.38 15.44
C ALA A 271 -6.20 6.94 14.97
N LEU A 272 -7.24 6.37 14.35
CA LEU A 272 -7.13 5.05 13.72
C LEU A 272 -5.97 5.02 12.73
N PRO A 273 -5.37 3.83 12.46
CA PRO A 273 -4.31 3.70 11.48
C PRO A 273 -4.60 4.40 10.16
N THR A 274 -3.59 5.06 9.59
CA THR A 274 -3.60 5.40 8.18
C THR A 274 -3.80 4.12 7.39
N ARG A 275 -4.66 4.15 6.38
CA ARG A 275 -4.89 3.05 5.44
C ARG A 275 -4.35 3.44 4.08
N ALA A 276 -3.53 2.58 3.50
CA ALA A 276 -3.00 2.75 2.15
C ALA A 276 -3.43 1.59 1.26
N TRP A 277 -3.87 1.88 0.04
CA TRP A 277 -4.16 0.86 -0.96
C TRP A 277 -4.02 1.37 -2.39
N ALA A 278 -3.87 0.46 -3.34
CA ALA A 278 -3.99 0.78 -4.76
C ALA A 278 -5.45 0.71 -5.21
N MET A 279 -5.91 1.70 -5.98
CA MET A 279 -7.29 1.73 -6.50
C MET A 279 -7.61 0.56 -7.42
N TYR A 280 -6.61 0.06 -8.15
CA TYR A 280 -6.76 -0.96 -9.20
C TYR A 280 -6.01 -2.27 -8.90
N ALA A 281 -5.37 -2.37 -7.74
CA ALA A 281 -4.68 -3.58 -7.28
C ALA A 281 -5.02 -3.80 -5.79
N PRO A 282 -6.22 -4.34 -5.49
CA PRO A 282 -6.77 -4.39 -4.14
C PRO A 282 -5.95 -5.23 -3.15
N GLU A 283 -5.06 -6.09 -3.62
CA GLU A 283 -4.08 -6.86 -2.85
C GLU A 283 -2.95 -5.98 -2.28
N LEU A 284 -2.69 -4.82 -2.88
CA LEU A 284 -1.70 -3.88 -2.40
C LEU A 284 -2.36 -3.01 -1.33
N ARG A 285 -2.06 -3.36 -0.08
CA ARG A 285 -2.57 -2.69 1.13
C ARG A 285 -1.47 -2.51 2.16
N ALA A 286 -1.63 -1.47 2.96
CA ALA A 286 -0.87 -1.25 4.17
C ALA A 286 -1.68 -0.43 5.17
N ASN A 287 -1.30 -0.48 6.44
CA ASN A 287 -1.76 0.44 7.45
C ASN A 287 -0.62 0.86 8.38
N SER A 288 -0.72 2.05 8.96
CA SER A 288 0.19 2.53 10.01
C SER A 288 -0.18 1.94 11.38
N ASP A 289 0.58 2.35 12.39
CA ASP A 289 0.18 2.18 13.78
C ASP A 289 -0.96 3.17 14.12
N GLU A 290 -1.83 2.79 15.04
CA GLU A 290 -2.74 3.71 15.73
C GLU A 290 -1.92 4.78 16.48
N ILE A 291 -2.52 5.92 16.82
CA ILE A 291 -1.98 6.76 17.88
C ILE A 291 -3.13 7.31 18.72
N LYS A 292 -2.90 7.47 20.01
CA LYS A 292 -3.79 8.16 20.93
C LYS A 292 -3.13 9.45 21.37
N LEU A 293 -3.88 10.54 21.34
CA LEU A 293 -3.41 11.86 21.73
C LEU A 293 -4.36 12.46 22.76
N LYS A 294 -3.80 13.28 23.66
CA LYS A 294 -4.56 14.05 24.65
C LYS A 294 -4.50 15.53 24.30
N ILE A 295 -5.60 16.23 24.53
CA ILE A 295 -5.69 17.68 24.45
C ILE A 295 -6.13 18.20 25.81
N GLU A 296 -5.41 19.18 26.33
CA GLU A 296 -5.72 19.94 27.54
C GLU A 296 -5.87 21.44 27.20
N ASP A 297 -6.45 22.22 28.10
CA ASP A 297 -6.61 23.68 27.94
C ASP A 297 -5.27 24.45 28.04
#